data_AF-A0A9P5JVL7-F1
#
_entry.id   AF-A0A9P5JVL7-F1
#
_cell.length_a   1.000
_cell.length_b   1.000
_cell.length_c   1.000
_cell.angle_alpha   90.00
_cell.angle_beta   90.00
_cell.angle_gamma   90.00
#
_symmetry.space_group_name_H-M   'P 1'
#
loop_
_entity.id
_entity.type
_entity.pdbx_description
1 polymer ?
#
loop_
_entity_poly.entity_id
_entity_poly.type
_entity_poly.pdbx_seq_one_letter_code
_entity_poly.pdbx_strand_id
1 'polypeptide(L)'
;MEDAGDVDINPFEPTEEVDSSDSSDEDAEANYTSIKALGDTDCKVCYFFNLKYRPKTERTADVRTVFTADSNHLNLDTGKPEKGHLCMLCKKAGIAARHTFFTGGVSTLCTHISHYKDHFKVYKEQCEMLGIPVYQHATLKSQQNTGLMCQGTLDSIITNQPHSLPFTQAGLLDYIIELVVSVDNVFQLVDRHPFRQLLMYIHPSLEDKDIPHRTKL
;
A
#
# COMPACT_ATOMS: atom_id res chain seq x y z
N MET A 1 -12.95 -43.30 55.57
CA MET A 1 -13.58 -44.39 54.83
C MET A 1 -14.06 -43.80 53.52
N GLU A 2 -13.40 -44.23 52.43
CA GLU A 2 -13.93 -44.34 51.06
C GLU A 2 -14.26 -42.98 50.38
N ASP A 3 -13.84 -42.67 49.16
CA ASP A 3 -13.39 -43.50 48.05
C ASP A 3 -12.59 -42.64 47.06
N ALA A 4 -11.55 -43.21 46.47
CA ALA A 4 -10.67 -42.58 45.50
C ALA A 4 -11.16 -42.92 44.09
N GLY A 5 -11.67 -41.92 43.36
CA GLY A 5 -12.07 -42.07 41.96
C GLY A 5 -10.88 -41.90 41.02
N ASP A 6 -10.36 -43.03 40.56
CA ASP A 6 -9.46 -43.19 39.41
C ASP A 6 -10.11 -42.62 38.13
N VAL A 7 -9.37 -41.82 37.37
CA VAL A 7 -9.78 -41.40 36.01
C VAL A 7 -8.73 -41.87 35.03
N ASP A 8 -9.12 -42.88 34.25
CA ASP A 8 -8.38 -43.50 33.16
C ASP A 8 -7.82 -42.47 32.18
N ILE A 9 -6.50 -42.48 32.06
CA ILE A 9 -5.74 -41.81 31.00
C ILE A 9 -5.80 -42.74 29.78
N ASN A 10 -6.61 -42.36 28.78
CA ASN A 10 -6.61 -43.03 27.48
C ASN A 10 -5.31 -42.72 26.72
N PRO A 11 -4.52 -43.71 26.29
CA PRO A 11 -3.39 -43.52 25.40
C PRO A 11 -3.91 -43.21 23.99
N PHE A 12 -3.64 -42.01 23.49
CA PHE A 12 -3.88 -41.65 22.10
C PHE A 12 -2.80 -42.30 21.24
N GLU A 13 -3.15 -43.38 20.53
CA GLU A 13 -2.31 -43.99 19.50
C GLU A 13 -2.13 -43.01 18.32
N PRO A 14 -0.89 -42.66 17.93
CA PRO A 14 -0.66 -41.91 16.71
C PRO A 14 -0.70 -42.89 15.52
N THR A 15 -1.79 -42.84 14.77
CA THR A 15 -1.87 -43.46 13.44
C THR A 15 -1.00 -42.66 12.47
N GLU A 16 0.19 -43.19 12.16
CA GLU A 16 1.01 -42.75 11.05
C GLU A 16 0.38 -43.22 9.73
N GLU A 17 -0.39 -42.35 9.08
CA GLU A 17 -0.75 -42.52 7.67
C GLU A 17 0.34 -41.90 6.79
N VAL A 18 1.19 -42.78 6.28
CA VAL A 18 2.16 -42.53 5.22
C VAL A 18 1.41 -42.44 3.90
N ASP A 19 1.05 -41.22 3.48
CA ASP A 19 0.52 -40.97 2.14
C ASP A 19 1.69 -40.67 1.18
N SER A 20 2.09 -41.74 0.48
CA SER A 20 3.07 -41.72 -0.59
C SER A 20 2.41 -41.16 -1.86
N SER A 21 2.31 -39.83 -1.94
CA SER A 21 1.92 -39.12 -3.15
C SER A 21 3.17 -38.80 -3.99
N ASP A 22 3.46 -39.72 -4.90
CA ASP A 22 4.36 -39.53 -6.05
C ASP A 22 3.76 -38.46 -6.96
N SER A 23 4.04 -37.19 -6.64
CA SER A 23 3.59 -36.05 -7.44
C SER A 23 4.55 -35.86 -8.60
N SER A 24 4.03 -36.14 -9.79
CA SER A 24 4.67 -35.90 -11.08
C SER A 24 5.16 -34.45 -11.19
N ASP A 25 6.48 -34.24 -11.08
CA ASP A 25 7.19 -32.96 -11.24
C ASP A 25 6.91 -32.25 -12.59
N GLU A 26 6.32 -32.94 -13.57
CA GLU A 26 6.02 -32.39 -14.89
C GLU A 26 4.90 -31.32 -14.86
N ASP A 27 4.04 -31.29 -13.84
CA ASP A 27 2.93 -30.31 -13.74
C ASP A 27 3.35 -28.99 -13.06
N ALA A 28 4.39 -29.01 -12.23
CA ALA A 28 4.86 -27.81 -11.52
C ALA A 28 5.50 -26.78 -12.47
N GLU A 29 6.30 -27.25 -13.42
CA GLU A 29 6.96 -26.39 -14.42
C GLU A 29 5.92 -25.81 -15.41
N ALA A 30 4.91 -26.59 -15.78
CA ALA A 30 3.80 -26.13 -16.61
C ALA A 30 2.96 -25.05 -15.91
N ASN A 31 2.68 -25.22 -14.61
CA ASN A 31 2.01 -24.19 -13.82
C ASN A 31 2.86 -22.92 -13.64
N TYR A 32 4.16 -23.07 -13.37
CA TYR A 32 5.05 -21.92 -13.25
C TYR A 32 5.15 -21.12 -14.55
N THR A 33 5.31 -21.80 -15.69
CA THR A 33 5.36 -21.16 -17.01
C THR A 33 4.04 -20.49 -17.39
N SER A 34 2.90 -21.10 -17.05
CA SER A 34 1.56 -20.52 -17.25
C SER A 34 1.35 -19.25 -16.41
N ILE A 35 1.65 -19.29 -15.10
CA ILE A 35 1.52 -18.13 -14.21
C ILE A 35 2.49 -17.01 -14.62
N LYS A 36 3.72 -17.36 -15.01
CA LYS A 36 4.70 -16.40 -15.52
C LYS A 36 4.22 -15.74 -16.81
N ALA A 37 3.63 -16.50 -17.73
CA ALA A 37 3.08 -15.96 -18.97
C ALA A 37 1.93 -14.98 -18.70
N LEU A 38 1.05 -15.28 -17.73
CA LEU A 38 -0.01 -14.38 -17.29
C LEU A 38 0.56 -13.08 -16.67
N GLY A 39 1.57 -13.18 -15.81
CA GLY A 39 2.27 -12.02 -15.24
C GLY A 39 2.97 -11.14 -16.29
N ASP A 40 3.59 -11.77 -17.28
CA ASP A 40 4.23 -11.06 -18.40
C ASP A 40 3.19 -10.39 -19.33
N THR A 41 2.00 -10.98 -19.51
CA THR A 41 0.91 -10.35 -20.25
C THR A 41 0.32 -9.17 -19.49
N ASP A 42 0.13 -9.25 -18.17
CA ASP A 42 -0.33 -8.10 -17.36
C ASP A 42 0.70 -6.98 -17.33
N CYS A 43 1.99 -7.33 -17.29
CA CYS A 43 3.09 -6.36 -17.43
C CYS A 43 3.03 -5.66 -18.81
N LYS A 44 2.58 -6.35 -19.86
CA LYS A 44 2.36 -5.80 -21.20
C LYS A 44 1.04 -5.04 -21.35
N VAL A 45 -0.01 -5.34 -20.59
CA VAL A 45 -1.26 -4.55 -20.64
C VAL A 45 -1.03 -3.14 -20.06
N CYS A 46 -0.09 -2.97 -19.12
CA CYS A 46 0.41 -1.65 -18.73
C CYS A 46 1.04 -0.86 -19.89
N TYR A 47 1.51 -1.51 -20.98
CA TYR A 47 2.00 -0.82 -22.18
C TYR A 47 0.87 -0.25 -23.05
N PHE A 48 -0.34 -0.80 -22.99
CA PHE A 48 -1.43 -0.45 -23.91
C PHE A 48 -2.31 0.70 -23.39
N PHE A 49 -2.44 0.87 -22.07
CA PHE A 49 -3.15 2.00 -21.46
C PHE A 49 -2.22 3.20 -21.19
N ASN A 50 -1.59 3.79 -22.22
CA ASN A 50 -1.03 5.16 -22.25
C ASN A 50 -0.18 5.70 -21.07
N LEU A 51 0.19 4.92 -20.06
CA LEU A 51 1.21 5.26 -19.08
C LEU A 51 2.55 4.99 -19.75
N LYS A 52 3.00 5.95 -20.58
CA LYS A 52 4.34 5.95 -21.19
C LYS A 52 5.35 5.53 -20.12
N TYR A 53 5.88 4.31 -20.25
CA TYR A 53 6.91 3.80 -19.38
C TYR A 53 8.17 4.60 -19.68
N ARG A 54 8.28 5.80 -19.07
CA ARG A 54 9.46 6.62 -19.19
C ARG A 54 10.62 5.85 -18.56
N PRO A 55 11.74 5.65 -19.28
CA PRO A 55 12.92 5.05 -18.69
C PRO A 55 13.27 5.80 -17.40
N LYS A 56 13.81 5.08 -16.40
CA LYS A 56 14.11 5.64 -15.06
C LYS A 56 14.95 6.93 -15.14
N THR A 57 15.80 7.05 -16.16
CA THR A 57 16.59 8.24 -16.47
C THR A 57 15.72 9.46 -16.79
N GLU A 58 14.67 9.30 -17.60
CA GLU A 58 13.72 10.37 -17.95
C GLU A 58 12.83 10.79 -16.79
N ARG A 59 12.51 9.87 -15.86
CA ARG A 59 11.71 10.20 -14.66
C ARG A 59 12.38 11.18 -13.70
N THR A 60 13.69 11.39 -13.86
CA THR A 60 14.50 12.28 -13.00
C THR A 60 15.16 13.39 -13.80
N ALA A 61 14.80 13.54 -15.07
CA ALA A 61 15.42 14.52 -15.97
C ALA A 61 15.12 15.96 -15.54
N ASP A 62 13.94 16.19 -14.98
CA ASP A 62 13.51 17.46 -14.41
C ASP A 62 14.40 17.90 -13.25
N VAL A 63 14.70 17.01 -12.30
CA VAL A 63 15.52 17.35 -11.13
C VAL A 63 16.98 17.66 -11.52
N ARG A 64 17.47 17.03 -12.59
CA ARG A 64 18.82 17.28 -13.14
C ARG A 64 18.98 18.68 -13.75
N THR A 65 17.90 19.42 -13.96
CA THR A 65 17.98 20.82 -14.44
C THR A 65 18.53 21.76 -13.36
N VAL A 66 18.25 21.46 -12.08
CA VAL A 66 18.65 22.26 -10.93
C VAL A 66 19.84 21.66 -10.18
N PHE A 67 19.94 20.33 -10.17
CA PHE A 67 20.95 19.60 -9.43
C PHE A 67 21.98 18.93 -10.33
N THR A 68 23.25 19.09 -9.98
CA THR A 68 24.36 18.40 -10.63
C THR A 68 24.85 17.27 -9.72
N ALA A 69 25.07 16.08 -10.26
CA ALA A 69 25.70 15.01 -9.50
C ALA A 69 27.16 15.36 -9.19
N ASP A 70 27.57 15.20 -7.93
CA ASP A 70 28.95 15.41 -7.47
C ASP A 70 29.37 14.19 -6.64
N SER A 71 30.53 13.63 -6.99
CA SER A 71 31.11 12.45 -6.34
C SER A 71 32.35 12.77 -5.50
N ASN A 72 32.83 14.02 -5.56
CA ASN A 72 34.09 14.44 -4.97
C ASN A 72 33.88 15.45 -3.84
N HIS A 73 32.65 15.60 -3.35
CA HIS A 73 32.36 16.51 -2.26
C HIS A 73 33.00 15.97 -0.97
N LEU A 74 33.91 16.75 -0.38
CA LEU A 74 34.53 16.37 0.89
C LEU A 74 33.61 16.76 2.03
N ASN A 75 33.17 15.77 2.80
CA ASN A 75 32.46 16.03 4.04
C ASN A 75 33.43 16.63 5.06
N LEU A 76 33.08 17.80 5.61
CA LEU A 76 33.92 18.54 6.56
C LEU A 76 34.17 17.78 7.87
N ASP A 77 33.24 16.92 8.28
CA ASP A 77 33.32 16.21 9.55
C ASP A 77 34.14 14.91 9.42
N THR A 78 33.98 14.19 8.30
CA THR A 78 34.64 12.89 8.10
C THR A 78 35.90 12.98 7.23
N GLY A 79 36.10 14.07 6.50
CA GLY A 79 37.18 14.25 5.53
C GLY A 79 37.11 13.31 4.32
N LYS A 80 36.04 12.54 4.17
CA LYS A 80 35.88 11.55 3.10
C LYS A 80 35.06 12.11 1.93
N PRO A 81 35.33 11.67 0.70
CA PRO A 81 34.50 12.03 -0.45
C PRO A 81 33.13 11.33 -0.34
N GLU A 82 32.07 12.11 -0.48
CA GLU A 82 30.69 11.65 -0.51
C GLU A 82 30.07 11.84 -1.89
N LYS A 83 29.20 10.89 -2.27
CA LYS A 83 28.42 10.98 -3.50
C LYS A 83 27.07 11.62 -3.18
N GLY A 84 26.68 12.60 -3.99
CA GLY A 84 25.42 13.30 -3.82
C GLY A 84 25.13 14.26 -4.95
N HIS A 85 24.31 15.26 -4.63
CA HIS A 85 23.75 16.22 -5.56
C HIS A 85 23.98 17.64 -5.06
N LEU A 86 24.49 18.49 -5.94
CA LEU A 86 24.74 19.89 -5.63
C LEU A 86 23.67 20.78 -6.27
N CYS A 87 23.00 21.60 -5.47
CA CYS A 87 22.04 22.58 -5.94
C CYS A 87 22.76 23.78 -6.56
N MET A 88 22.65 23.94 -7.88
CA MET A 88 23.33 25.00 -8.61
C MET A 88 22.78 26.40 -8.28
N LEU A 89 21.51 26.49 -7.88
CA LEU A 89 20.88 27.74 -7.47
C LEU A 89 21.38 28.21 -6.11
N CYS A 90 21.42 27.32 -5.11
CA CYS A 90 22.00 27.62 -3.80
C CYS A 90 23.48 28.02 -3.91
N LYS A 91 24.26 27.34 -4.76
CA LYS A 91 25.67 27.67 -5.01
C LYS A 91 25.82 29.07 -5.63
N LYS A 92 24.98 29.42 -6.62
CA LYS A 92 24.98 30.75 -7.23
C LYS A 92 24.58 31.85 -6.25
N ALA A 93 23.70 31.56 -5.29
CA ALA A 93 23.30 32.47 -4.22
C ALA A 93 24.38 32.67 -3.13
N GLY A 94 25.53 32.00 -3.23
CA GLY A 94 26.61 32.12 -2.26
C GLY A 94 26.33 31.41 -0.93
N ILE A 95 25.39 30.48 -0.90
CA ILE A 95 25.11 29.68 0.29
C ILE A 95 26.32 28.77 0.58
N ALA A 96 26.68 28.63 1.87
CA ALA A 96 27.80 27.81 2.30
C ALA A 96 27.68 26.37 1.77
N ALA A 97 28.82 25.78 1.34
CA ALA A 97 28.86 24.49 0.65
C ALA A 97 28.07 23.37 1.37
N ARG A 98 28.13 23.34 2.71
CA ARG A 98 27.40 22.39 3.57
C ARG A 98 25.88 22.38 3.38
N HIS A 99 25.29 23.48 2.93
CA HIS A 99 23.84 23.60 2.71
C HIS A 99 23.46 23.49 1.22
N THR A 100 24.46 23.30 0.33
CA THR A 100 24.24 23.18 -1.11
C THR A 100 24.35 21.75 -1.61
N PHE A 101 24.87 20.83 -0.79
CA PHE A 101 25.09 19.43 -1.11
C PHE A 101 24.07 18.53 -0.40
N PHE A 102 23.53 17.57 -1.14
CA PHE A 102 22.45 16.69 -0.70
C PHE A 102 22.81 15.23 -1.02
N THR A 103 22.77 14.36 -0.02
CA THR A 103 23.01 12.90 -0.17
C THR A 103 21.73 12.10 -0.33
N GLY A 104 20.56 12.73 -0.14
CA GLY A 104 19.26 12.10 -0.25
C GLY A 104 18.85 11.76 -1.69
N GLY A 105 17.80 10.94 -1.81
CA GLY A 105 17.21 10.58 -3.10
C GLY A 105 16.42 11.71 -3.75
N VAL A 106 15.84 11.41 -4.92
CA VAL A 106 15.07 12.38 -5.74
C VAL A 106 13.95 13.07 -4.95
N SER A 107 13.28 12.35 -4.04
CA SER A 107 12.26 12.91 -3.15
C SER A 107 12.80 14.05 -2.27
N THR A 108 13.99 13.90 -1.72
CA THR A 108 14.68 14.93 -0.93
C THR A 108 14.99 16.16 -1.79
N LEU A 109 15.45 15.94 -3.03
CA LEU A 109 15.76 17.02 -3.97
C LEU A 109 14.50 17.79 -4.41
N CYS A 110 13.41 17.08 -4.73
CA CYS A 110 12.12 17.68 -5.04
C CYS A 110 11.57 18.48 -3.85
N THR A 111 11.71 17.94 -2.63
CA THR A 111 11.31 18.63 -1.40
C THR A 111 12.07 19.94 -1.26
N HIS A 112 13.39 19.94 -1.47
CA HIS A 112 14.19 21.16 -1.48
C HIS A 112 13.64 22.19 -2.48
N ILE A 113 13.40 21.81 -3.74
CA ILE A 113 12.82 22.71 -4.76
C ILE A 113 11.48 23.29 -4.29
N SER A 114 10.59 22.45 -3.75
CA SER A 114 9.25 22.87 -3.33
C SER A 114 9.24 23.84 -2.13
N HIS A 115 10.29 23.81 -1.29
CA HIS A 115 10.38 24.63 -0.10
C HIS A 115 10.90 26.05 -0.39
N TYR A 116 11.70 26.25 -1.43
CA TYR A 116 12.28 27.56 -1.79
C TYR A 116 11.59 28.15 -3.02
N LYS A 117 10.87 29.26 -2.85
CA LYS A 117 10.09 29.91 -3.92
C LYS A 117 10.94 30.26 -5.16
N ASP A 118 12.15 30.77 -4.94
CA ASP A 118 13.07 31.13 -6.02
C ASP A 118 13.56 29.91 -6.80
N HIS A 119 13.67 28.75 -6.13
CA HIS A 119 14.11 27.51 -6.76
C HIS A 119 12.99 26.92 -7.62
N PHE A 120 11.77 26.90 -7.10
CA PHE A 120 10.61 26.42 -7.86
C PHE A 120 10.37 27.24 -9.14
N LYS A 121 10.53 28.57 -9.08
CA LYS A 121 10.36 29.44 -10.25
C LYS A 121 11.34 29.05 -11.38
N VAL A 122 12.63 28.98 -11.06
CA VAL A 122 13.67 28.63 -12.06
C VAL A 122 13.49 27.19 -12.56
N TYR A 123 13.18 26.25 -11.66
CA TYR A 123 12.89 24.86 -12.03
C TYR A 123 11.73 24.75 -13.03
N LYS A 124 10.63 25.46 -12.77
CA LYS A 124 9.44 25.46 -13.64
C LYS A 124 9.78 26.01 -15.03
N GLU A 125 10.46 27.15 -15.09
CA GLU A 125 10.90 27.77 -16.35
C GLU A 125 11.83 26.83 -17.15
N GLN A 126 12.76 26.15 -16.48
CA GLN A 126 13.67 25.19 -17.12
C GLN A 126 12.93 23.94 -17.64
N CYS A 127 11.98 23.41 -16.87
CA CYS A 127 11.17 22.27 -17.31
C CYS A 127 10.30 22.61 -18.53
N GLU A 128 9.66 23.79 -18.53
CA GLU A 128 8.87 24.29 -19.66
C GLU A 128 9.73 24.49 -20.91
N MET A 129 10.92 25.07 -20.76
CA MET A 129 11.87 25.27 -21.87
C MET A 129 12.33 23.95 -22.51
N LEU A 130 12.49 22.90 -21.70
CA LEU A 130 12.91 21.57 -22.17
C LEU A 130 11.73 20.68 -22.60
N GLY A 131 10.49 21.15 -22.47
CA GLY A 131 9.28 20.35 -22.73
C GLY A 131 9.13 19.15 -21.79
N ILE A 132 9.74 19.22 -20.61
CA ILE A 132 9.65 18.18 -19.58
C ILE A 132 8.43 18.50 -18.70
N PRO A 133 7.48 17.58 -18.52
CA PRO A 133 6.36 17.82 -17.61
C PRO A 133 6.88 17.94 -16.18
N VAL A 134 6.38 18.95 -15.47
CA VAL A 134 6.73 19.23 -14.08
C VAL A 134 6.25 18.09 -13.18
N TYR A 135 7.13 17.61 -12.31
CA TYR A 135 6.78 16.54 -11.37
C TYR A 135 5.84 17.04 -10.26
N GLN A 136 4.77 16.29 -9.99
CA GLN A 136 3.70 16.72 -9.08
C GLN A 136 4.19 16.99 -7.65
N HIS A 137 5.20 16.27 -7.15
CA HIS A 137 5.74 16.51 -5.81
C HIS A 137 6.71 17.70 -5.72
N ALA A 138 7.13 18.28 -6.84
CA ALA A 138 7.95 19.49 -6.85
C ALA A 138 7.11 20.77 -6.76
N THR A 139 5.76 20.68 -6.80
CA THR A 139 4.89 21.86 -6.70
C THR A 139 4.98 22.52 -5.33
N LEU A 140 5.00 23.85 -5.32
CA LEU A 140 5.10 24.68 -4.12
C LEU A 140 4.02 24.31 -3.08
N LYS A 141 4.42 23.93 -1.87
CA LYS A 141 3.49 23.55 -0.79
C LYS A 141 2.47 24.64 -0.44
N SER A 142 2.76 25.92 -0.70
CA SER A 142 1.81 27.00 -0.39
C SER A 142 0.62 27.09 -1.34
N GLN A 143 0.63 26.40 -2.49
CA GLN A 143 -0.54 26.31 -3.37
C GLN A 143 -1.43 25.08 -3.07
N GLN A 144 -0.97 24.16 -2.23
CA GLN A 144 -1.75 22.98 -1.83
C GLN A 144 -2.53 23.19 -0.52
N ASN A 145 -2.62 24.42 -0.01
CA ASN A 145 -3.31 24.71 1.25
C ASN A 145 -4.81 24.95 1.06
N THR A 146 -5.48 23.95 0.47
CA THR A 146 -6.92 23.69 0.65
C THR A 146 -7.09 22.18 0.79
N GLY A 147 -6.96 21.68 2.02
CA GLY A 147 -7.33 20.30 2.37
C GLY A 147 -6.17 19.41 2.81
N LEU A 148 -5.92 19.42 4.12
CA LEU A 148 -5.36 18.35 4.95
C LEU A 148 -3.92 17.87 4.67
N MET A 149 -3.11 17.94 5.73
CA MET A 149 -1.73 17.49 5.79
C MET A 149 -1.61 16.00 5.42
N CYS A 150 -0.94 15.72 4.31
CA CYS A 150 -0.52 14.39 3.93
C CYS A 150 0.82 14.08 4.64
N GLN A 151 0.76 13.46 5.82
CA GLN A 151 1.91 12.73 6.37
C GLN A 151 2.05 11.44 5.56
N GLY A 152 3.08 11.40 4.70
CA GLY A 152 3.40 10.24 3.89
C GLY A 152 4.00 9.12 4.74
N THR A 153 3.16 8.25 5.28
CA THR A 153 3.57 6.93 5.76
C THR A 153 2.50 5.90 5.35
N LEU A 154 2.81 5.11 4.31
CA LEU A 154 2.32 3.74 4.07
C LEU A 154 0.81 3.44 3.83
N ASP A 155 0.01 4.35 3.27
CA ASP A 155 -1.40 4.02 2.90
C ASP A 155 -1.67 3.80 1.40
N SER A 156 -0.64 3.66 0.55
CA SER A 156 -0.85 3.52 -0.91
C SER A 156 -1.30 2.13 -1.38
N ILE A 157 -1.78 1.27 -0.46
CA ILE A 157 -2.62 0.09 -0.77
C ILE A 157 -4.04 0.38 -0.26
N ILE A 158 -4.57 1.55 -0.59
CA ILE A 158 -6.00 1.79 -0.50
C ILE A 158 -6.38 2.28 -1.89
N THR A 159 -6.79 1.33 -2.73
CA THR A 159 -7.72 1.61 -3.84
C THR A 159 -8.75 2.60 -3.31
N ASN A 160 -8.88 3.77 -3.94
CA ASN A 160 -9.97 4.71 -3.66
C ASN A 160 -11.29 3.95 -3.78
N GLN A 161 -11.77 3.39 -2.67
CA GLN A 161 -13.11 2.85 -2.62
C GLN A 161 -14.07 4.03 -2.81
N PRO A 162 -15.15 3.85 -3.57
CA PRO A 162 -16.22 4.83 -3.61
C PRO A 162 -16.61 5.16 -2.18
N HIS A 163 -16.68 6.45 -1.88
CA HIS A 163 -16.95 7.02 -0.56
C HIS A 163 -17.88 6.11 0.26
N SER A 164 -17.31 5.37 1.21
CA SER A 164 -18.09 4.51 2.09
C SER A 164 -19.14 5.40 2.76
N LEU A 165 -20.42 5.07 2.58
CA LEU A 165 -21.51 5.75 3.25
C LEU A 165 -21.16 5.88 4.74
N PRO A 166 -21.46 7.03 5.37
CA PRO A 166 -21.17 7.21 6.79
C PRO A 166 -21.76 6.03 7.57
N PHE A 167 -21.00 5.53 8.54
CA PHE A 167 -21.45 4.40 9.34
C PHE A 167 -22.80 4.75 9.98
N THR A 168 -23.81 3.97 9.63
CA THR A 168 -25.13 4.03 10.27
C THR A 168 -25.50 2.63 10.69
N GLN A 169 -26.19 2.52 11.83
CA GLN A 169 -26.68 1.24 12.34
C GLN A 169 -27.64 0.57 11.34
N ALA A 170 -28.48 1.37 10.67
CA ALA A 170 -29.37 0.91 9.62
C ALA A 170 -28.60 0.34 8.41
N GLY A 171 -27.57 1.06 7.92
CA GLY A 171 -26.76 0.58 6.79
C GLY A 171 -25.99 -0.70 7.11
N LEU A 172 -25.49 -0.85 8.35
CA LEU A 172 -24.86 -2.11 8.78
C LEU A 172 -25.83 -3.30 8.68
N LEU A 173 -27.08 -3.10 9.10
CA LEU A 173 -28.11 -4.13 9.01
C LEU A 173 -28.42 -4.48 7.56
N ASP A 174 -28.58 -3.48 6.70
CA ASP A 174 -28.83 -3.70 5.26
C ASP A 174 -27.73 -4.54 4.62
N TYR A 175 -26.46 -4.26 4.92
CA TYR A 175 -25.34 -5.06 4.43
C TYR A 175 -25.28 -6.47 5.03
N ILE A 176 -25.68 -6.65 6.28
CA ILE A 176 -25.78 -7.98 6.89
C ILE A 176 -26.90 -8.79 6.22
N ILE A 177 -28.05 -8.17 5.96
CA ILE A 177 -29.16 -8.82 5.25
C ILE A 177 -28.74 -9.16 3.81
N GLU A 178 -28.10 -8.24 3.11
CA GLU A 178 -27.56 -8.48 1.77
C GLU A 178 -26.55 -9.63 1.75
N LEU A 179 -25.66 -9.70 2.75
CA LEU A 179 -24.73 -10.81 2.94
C LEU A 179 -25.48 -12.13 3.15
N VAL A 180 -26.55 -12.12 3.96
CA VAL A 180 -27.42 -13.30 4.21
C VAL A 180 -28.13 -13.78 2.96
N VAL A 181 -28.62 -12.85 2.14
CA VAL A 181 -29.34 -13.18 0.91
C VAL A 181 -28.40 -13.61 -0.21
N SER A 182 -27.18 -13.06 -0.27
CA SER A 182 -26.27 -13.25 -1.41
C SER A 182 -25.41 -14.51 -1.32
N VAL A 183 -25.30 -15.14 -0.15
CA VAL A 183 -24.45 -16.31 0.04
C VAL A 183 -25.29 -17.50 0.54
N ASP A 184 -25.38 -18.55 -0.28
CA ASP A 184 -26.22 -19.75 -0.02
C ASP A 184 -25.85 -20.51 1.28
N ASN A 185 -24.68 -20.22 1.87
CA ASN A 185 -24.22 -20.81 3.12
C ASN A 185 -24.57 -19.98 4.37
N VAL A 186 -25.27 -18.85 4.25
CA VAL A 186 -25.45 -17.93 5.39
C VAL A 186 -26.42 -18.46 6.44
N PHE A 187 -27.31 -19.38 6.09
CA PHE A 187 -28.08 -20.10 7.10
C PHE A 187 -27.19 -20.79 8.13
N GLN A 188 -25.98 -21.23 7.73
CA GLN A 188 -25.00 -21.78 8.67
C GLN A 188 -24.34 -20.71 9.57
N LEU A 189 -24.20 -19.48 9.07
CA LEU A 189 -23.63 -18.35 9.80
C LEU A 189 -24.64 -17.76 10.79
N VAL A 190 -25.91 -17.65 10.37
CA VAL A 190 -27.03 -17.24 11.24
C VAL A 190 -27.21 -18.21 12.40
N ASP A 191 -26.90 -19.48 12.21
CA ASP A 191 -26.91 -20.48 13.30
C ASP A 191 -25.68 -20.42 14.23
N ARG A 192 -24.65 -19.62 13.92
CA ARG A 192 -23.50 -19.43 14.82
C ARG A 192 -23.85 -18.49 15.96
N HIS A 193 -23.70 -18.96 17.19
CA HIS A 193 -23.98 -18.20 18.42
C HIS A 193 -23.34 -16.80 18.48
N PRO A 194 -22.05 -16.58 18.12
CA PRO A 194 -21.46 -15.24 18.14
C PRO A 194 -22.16 -14.25 17.21
N PHE A 195 -22.64 -14.72 16.06
CA PHE A 195 -23.33 -13.88 15.09
C PHE A 195 -24.74 -13.51 15.58
N ARG A 196 -25.46 -14.45 16.23
CA ARG A 196 -26.74 -14.18 16.89
C ARG A 196 -26.60 -13.15 18.02
N GLN A 197 -25.55 -13.28 18.83
CA GLN A 197 -25.25 -12.28 19.87
C GLN A 197 -24.98 -10.90 19.27
N LEU A 198 -24.27 -10.83 18.13
CA LEU A 198 -24.06 -9.57 17.43
C LEU A 198 -25.38 -8.97 16.93
N LEU A 199 -26.27 -9.77 16.36
CA LEU A 199 -27.59 -9.32 15.91
C LEU A 199 -28.44 -8.79 17.07
N MET A 200 -28.49 -9.50 18.20
CA MET A 200 -29.20 -9.07 19.40
C MET A 200 -28.55 -7.86 20.08
N TYR A 201 -27.23 -7.71 19.98
CA TYR A 201 -26.52 -6.54 20.49
C TYR A 201 -26.86 -5.29 19.70
N ILE A 202 -26.94 -5.41 18.36
CA ILE A 202 -27.34 -4.32 17.48
C ILE A 202 -28.85 -4.05 17.60
N HIS A 203 -29.68 -5.07 17.87
CA HIS A 203 -31.12 -4.95 18.06
C HIS A 203 -31.57 -5.55 19.40
N PRO A 204 -31.55 -4.77 20.49
CA PRO A 204 -31.93 -5.27 21.82
C PRO A 204 -33.40 -5.72 21.91
N SER A 205 -34.24 -5.31 20.97
CA SER A 205 -35.65 -5.73 20.87
C SER A 205 -35.85 -7.05 20.12
N LEU A 206 -34.81 -7.60 19.50
CA LEU A 206 -34.84 -8.85 18.75
C LEU A 206 -34.60 -10.01 19.73
N GLU A 207 -35.51 -10.98 19.78
CA GLU A 207 -35.29 -12.20 20.54
C GLU A 207 -34.76 -13.31 19.62
N ASP A 208 -34.04 -14.29 20.19
CA ASP A 208 -33.44 -15.39 19.40
C ASP A 208 -34.48 -16.19 18.59
N LYS A 209 -35.73 -16.24 19.08
CA LYS A 209 -36.86 -16.87 18.40
C LYS A 209 -37.27 -16.16 17.10
N ASP A 210 -36.94 -14.88 16.96
CA ASP A 210 -37.25 -14.05 15.80
C ASP A 210 -36.19 -14.19 14.69
N ILE A 211 -35.05 -14.81 15.01
CA ILE A 211 -33.97 -15.09 14.07
C ILE A 211 -34.26 -16.43 13.38
N PRO A 212 -34.36 -16.48 12.04
CA PRO A 212 -34.59 -17.73 11.31
C PRO A 212 -33.56 -18.80 11.68
N HIS A 213 -34.01 -20.03 11.89
CA HIS A 213 -33.16 -21.19 12.09
C HIS A 213 -33.27 -22.10 10.87
N ARG A 214 -32.15 -22.74 10.49
CA ARG A 214 -32.16 -23.73 9.40
C ARG A 214 -33.14 -24.89 9.64
N THR A 215 -33.41 -25.21 10.91
CA THR A 215 -34.32 -26.29 11.31
C THR A 215 -35.80 -25.91 11.32
N LYS A 216 -36.13 -24.63 11.07
CA LYS A 216 -37.50 -24.09 11.14
C LYS A 216 -38.03 -23.56 9.80
N LEU A 217 -37.36 -23.88 8.69
CA LEU A 217 -37.84 -23.58 7.33
C LEU A 217 -38.90 -24.59 6.86
#